data_AF-A0A2D5VK29-F1
#
_entry.id   AF-A0A2D5VK29-F1
#
_cell.length_a   1.000
_cell.length_b   1.000
_cell.length_c   1.000
_cell.angle_alpha   90.00
_cell.angle_beta   90.00
_cell.angle_gamma   90.00
#
_symmetry.space_group_name_H-M   'P 1'
#
loop_
_entity.id
_entity.type
_entity.pdbx_description
1 polymer ?
#
loop_
_entity_poly.entity_id
_entity_poly.type
_entity_poly.pdbx_seq_one_letter_code
_entity_poly.pdbx_strand_id
1 'polypeptide(L)'
;MSVILLVCIVMLDVIIVAEANIINVPQEHKSIPAAFKVAEVGDTILVGPGIYRGELSLKNGVILQGIGEKPTLKLAVKAINVKGAVITNFAMKGGTNNDHFGIFCRNAKVTIKDVTIWGFHHGISARSLKLL
;
A
#
# COMPACT_ATOMS: atom_id res chain seq x y z
N MET A 1 47.75 -23.12 -0.23
CA MET A 1 46.52 -22.97 -1.04
C MET A 1 45.52 -23.96 -0.47
N SER A 2 44.56 -23.54 0.38
CA SER A 2 43.35 -24.35 0.75
C SER A 2 42.54 -23.89 1.98
N VAL A 3 42.93 -22.83 2.73
CA VAL A 3 42.06 -22.32 3.81
C VAL A 3 41.30 -21.05 3.39
N ILE A 4 41.97 -20.15 2.65
CA ILE A 4 41.34 -18.92 2.11
C ILE A 4 40.22 -19.26 1.10
N LEU A 5 40.39 -20.31 0.29
CA LEU A 5 39.37 -20.76 -0.66
C LEU A 5 38.15 -21.37 0.03
N LEU A 6 38.32 -21.97 1.22
CA LEU A 6 37.24 -22.56 2.01
C LEU A 6 36.39 -21.47 2.69
N VAL A 7 37.02 -20.38 3.15
CA VAL A 7 36.32 -19.23 3.75
C VAL A 7 35.49 -18.47 2.72
N CYS A 8 35.95 -18.36 1.47
CA CYS A 8 35.19 -17.73 0.39
C CYS A 8 33.95 -18.53 -0.04
N ILE A 9 33.98 -19.87 0.05
CA ILE A 9 32.84 -20.73 -0.32
C ILE A 9 31.72 -20.69 0.73
N VAL A 10 32.04 -20.46 2.01
CA VAL A 10 31.03 -20.34 3.09
C VAL A 10 30.33 -18.97 3.09
N MET A 11 30.91 -17.97 2.41
CA MET A 11 30.33 -16.63 2.21
C MET A 11 29.45 -16.50 0.96
N LEU A 12 29.37 -17.55 0.11
CA LEU A 12 28.47 -17.54 -1.04
C LEU A 12 27.04 -17.93 -0.61
N ASP A 13 26.13 -16.98 -0.78
CA ASP A 13 24.72 -17.21 -1.06
C ASP A 13 23.79 -17.59 0.11
N VAL A 14 23.79 -16.79 1.19
CA VAL A 14 22.49 -16.51 1.82
C VAL A 14 21.77 -15.49 0.95
N ILE A 15 21.19 -15.96 -0.16
CA ILE A 15 20.22 -15.20 -0.92
C ILE A 15 18.97 -15.15 -0.05
N ILE A 16 18.79 -14.07 0.70
CA ILE A 16 17.54 -13.80 1.41
C ILE A 16 16.51 -13.47 0.33
N VAL A 17 15.77 -14.48 -0.11
CA VAL A 17 14.58 -14.28 -0.93
C VAL A 17 13.56 -13.59 -0.02
N ALA A 18 13.34 -12.30 -0.22
CA ALA A 18 12.25 -11.60 0.42
C ALA A 18 10.93 -12.20 -0.10
N GLU A 19 10.28 -13.00 0.72
CA GLU A 19 8.96 -13.56 0.42
C GLU A 19 7.90 -12.48 0.64
N ALA A 20 7.00 -12.32 -0.33
CA ALA A 20 5.87 -11.41 -0.21
C ALA A 20 4.88 -11.96 0.82
N ASN A 21 4.69 -11.24 1.93
CA ASN A 21 3.79 -11.65 2.99
C ASN A 21 2.36 -11.19 2.73
N ILE A 22 1.41 -11.96 3.28
CA ILE A 22 0.00 -11.58 3.36
C ILE A 22 -0.29 -11.11 4.78
N ILE A 23 -0.73 -9.86 4.91
CA ILE A 23 -1.08 -9.23 6.19
C ILE A 23 -2.59 -8.98 6.23
N ASN A 24 -3.28 -9.60 7.18
CA ASN A 24 -4.74 -9.59 7.27
C ASN A 24 -5.25 -8.52 8.24
N VAL A 25 -6.14 -7.67 7.76
CA VAL A 25 -6.86 -6.67 8.54
C VAL A 25 -8.35 -7.03 8.53
N PRO A 26 -9.02 -7.14 9.70
CA PRO A 26 -8.54 -6.75 11.02
C PRO A 26 -7.86 -7.85 11.87
N GLN A 27 -7.70 -9.06 11.33
CA GLN A 27 -7.31 -10.26 12.10
C GLN A 27 -5.94 -10.15 12.77
N GLU A 28 -4.93 -9.68 12.04
CA GLU A 28 -3.56 -9.54 12.56
C GLU A 28 -3.30 -8.11 13.05
N HIS A 29 -3.87 -7.12 12.36
CA HIS A 29 -3.81 -5.72 12.76
C HIS A 29 -5.20 -5.08 12.74
N LYS A 30 -5.59 -4.46 13.86
CA LYS A 30 -6.89 -3.79 14.00
C LYS A 30 -7.09 -2.59 13.07
N SER A 31 -6.04 -2.09 12.42
CA SER A 31 -6.11 -0.93 11.53
C SER A 31 -5.17 -1.07 10.33
N ILE A 32 -5.56 -0.44 9.22
CA ILE A 32 -4.75 -0.41 7.99
C ILE A 32 -3.40 0.31 8.22
N PRO A 33 -3.32 1.46 8.92
CA PRO A 33 -2.02 2.07 9.22
C PRO A 33 -1.08 1.18 10.04
N ALA A 34 -1.61 0.34 10.94
CA ALA A 34 -0.80 -0.59 11.71
C ALA A 34 -0.24 -1.72 10.82
N ALA A 35 -1.04 -2.27 9.91
CA ALA A 35 -0.55 -3.22 8.91
C ALA A 35 0.50 -2.59 7.98
N PHE A 36 0.26 -1.37 7.51
CA PHE A 36 1.26 -0.63 6.72
C PHE A 36 2.55 -0.34 7.50
N LYS A 37 2.53 -0.26 8.83
CA LYS A 37 3.75 -0.04 9.61
C LYS A 37 4.73 -1.21 9.45
N VAL A 38 4.21 -2.44 9.42
CA VAL A 38 5.02 -3.67 9.33
C VAL A 38 5.21 -4.16 7.89
N ALA A 39 4.35 -3.78 6.95
CA ALA A 39 4.45 -4.20 5.56
C ALA A 39 5.73 -3.71 4.87
N GLU A 40 6.35 -4.62 4.13
CA GLU A 40 7.55 -4.45 3.33
C GLU A 40 7.22 -4.46 1.82
N VAL A 41 8.23 -4.18 0.98
CA VAL A 41 8.06 -4.13 -0.47
C VAL A 41 7.67 -5.52 -0.98
N GLY A 42 6.57 -5.60 -1.74
CA GLY A 42 6.04 -6.85 -2.27
C GLY A 42 4.88 -7.42 -1.46
N ASP A 43 4.70 -6.99 -0.21
CA ASP A 43 3.63 -7.48 0.65
C ASP A 43 2.23 -7.10 0.15
N THR A 44 1.26 -7.94 0.49
CA THR A 44 -0.17 -7.69 0.28
C THR A 44 -0.89 -7.55 1.61
N ILE A 45 -1.50 -6.38 1.82
CA ILE A 45 -2.41 -6.14 2.93
C ILE A 45 -3.83 -6.48 2.46
N LEU A 46 -4.36 -7.60 2.96
CA LEU A 46 -5.74 -8.02 2.72
C LEU A 46 -6.67 -7.41 3.76
N VAL A 47 -7.67 -6.67 3.30
CA VAL A 47 -8.61 -5.96 4.17
C VAL A 47 -9.99 -6.59 4.02
N GLY A 48 -10.46 -7.23 5.08
CA GLY A 48 -11.81 -7.77 5.16
C GLY A 48 -12.88 -6.68 5.28
N PRO A 49 -14.16 -7.04 5.10
CA PRO A 49 -15.28 -6.11 5.17
C PRO A 49 -15.28 -5.29 6.47
N GLY A 50 -15.59 -3.99 6.36
CA GLY A 50 -15.59 -3.08 7.50
C GLY A 50 -15.46 -1.61 7.10
N ILE A 51 -15.55 -0.72 8.10
CA ILE A 51 -15.34 0.72 7.91
C ILE A 51 -14.03 1.12 8.61
N TYR A 52 -13.07 1.59 7.83
CA TYR A 52 -11.74 1.99 8.30
C TYR A 52 -11.57 3.50 8.21
N ARG A 53 -11.05 4.10 9.28
CA ARG A 53 -10.84 5.55 9.43
C ARG A 53 -9.36 5.84 9.68
N GLY A 54 -8.94 7.08 9.41
CA GLY A 54 -7.59 7.55 9.68
C GLY A 54 -7.01 8.31 8.50
N GLU A 55 -5.68 8.37 8.39
CA GLU A 55 -5.00 8.75 7.16
C GLU A 55 -4.22 7.55 6.63
N LEU A 56 -4.06 7.47 5.31
CA LEU A 56 -3.28 6.41 4.69
C LEU A 56 -2.23 6.97 3.74
N SER A 57 -0.98 6.58 3.94
CA SER A 57 0.11 6.80 2.98
C SER A 57 0.54 5.47 2.41
N LEU A 58 0.44 5.31 1.09
CA LEU A 58 0.90 4.09 0.42
C LEU A 58 2.42 3.95 0.53
N LYS A 59 2.90 2.70 0.41
CA LYS A 59 4.32 2.33 0.41
C LYS A 59 4.72 1.76 -0.95
N ASN A 60 6.01 1.82 -1.28
CA ASN A 60 6.55 1.22 -2.49
C ASN A 60 6.23 -0.28 -2.58
N GLY A 61 5.73 -0.73 -3.73
CA GLY A 61 5.48 -2.15 -4.01
C GLY A 61 4.48 -2.86 -3.09
N VAL A 62 3.80 -2.15 -2.18
CA VAL A 62 2.77 -2.75 -1.32
C VAL A 62 1.43 -2.77 -2.05
N ILE A 63 0.76 -3.91 -1.99
CA ILE A 63 -0.60 -4.09 -2.49
C ILE A 63 -1.57 -3.93 -1.32
N LEU A 64 -2.50 -2.98 -1.44
CA LEU A 64 -3.64 -2.86 -0.55
C LEU A 64 -4.88 -3.40 -1.26
N GLN A 65 -5.45 -4.48 -0.75
CA GLN A 65 -6.52 -5.21 -1.42
C GLN A 65 -7.69 -5.49 -0.49
N GLY A 66 -8.88 -4.98 -0.84
CA GLY A 66 -10.11 -5.37 -0.20
C GLY A 66 -10.55 -6.77 -0.60
N ILE A 67 -11.17 -7.52 0.30
CA ILE A 67 -11.73 -8.86 0.05
C ILE A 67 -13.19 -8.95 0.50
N GLY A 68 -13.95 -9.87 -0.09
CA GLY A 68 -15.38 -10.03 0.20
C GLY A 68 -16.19 -8.80 -0.21
N GLU A 69 -17.16 -8.42 0.63
CA GLU A 69 -17.85 -7.13 0.50
C GLU A 69 -16.82 -5.99 0.62
N LYS A 70 -16.86 -5.04 -0.33
CA LYS A 70 -15.87 -3.96 -0.42
C LYS A 70 -15.70 -3.24 0.93
N PRO A 71 -14.52 -3.32 1.58
CA PRO A 71 -14.25 -2.49 2.75
C PRO A 71 -14.36 -1.01 2.40
N THR A 72 -14.91 -0.24 3.33
CA THR A 72 -15.12 1.20 3.18
C THR A 72 -14.00 1.97 3.88
N LEU A 73 -13.24 2.73 3.12
CA LEU A 73 -12.29 3.72 3.60
C LEU A 73 -13.02 5.07 3.79
N LYS A 74 -13.09 5.53 5.03
CA LYS A 74 -13.53 6.90 5.36
C LYS A 74 -12.31 7.78 5.61
N LEU A 75 -11.48 7.91 4.58
CA LEU A 75 -10.19 8.60 4.64
C LEU A 75 -9.65 8.96 3.25
N ALA A 76 -8.74 9.93 3.22
CA ALA A 76 -7.90 10.22 2.07
C ALA A 76 -6.70 9.26 2.00
N VAL A 77 -6.35 8.84 0.79
CA VAL A 77 -5.16 8.03 0.49
C VAL A 77 -4.13 8.91 -0.21
N LYS A 78 -2.91 8.93 0.33
CA LYS A 78 -1.78 9.69 -0.19
C LYS A 78 -0.74 8.74 -0.79
N ALA A 79 -0.23 9.10 -1.95
CA ALA A 79 0.84 8.39 -2.65
C ALA A 79 1.89 9.41 -3.10
N ILE A 80 2.93 9.62 -2.29
CA ILE A 80 3.94 10.65 -2.53
C ILE A 80 5.30 9.99 -2.72
N ASN A 81 5.93 10.18 -3.89
CA ASN A 81 7.21 9.54 -4.24
C ASN A 81 7.18 8.00 -4.19
N VAL A 82 6.02 7.40 -4.44
CA VAL A 82 5.84 5.94 -4.37
C VAL A 82 5.78 5.30 -5.75
N LYS A 83 6.30 4.08 -5.88
CA LYS A 83 6.29 3.30 -7.13
C LYS A 83 5.79 1.88 -6.86
N GLY A 84 5.01 1.35 -7.78
CA GLY A 84 4.56 -0.05 -7.76
C GLY A 84 3.49 -0.34 -6.70
N ALA A 85 2.98 0.67 -5.99
CA ALA A 85 1.87 0.48 -5.07
C ALA A 85 0.58 0.18 -5.84
N VAL A 86 -0.27 -0.66 -5.25
CA VAL A 86 -1.59 -0.99 -5.80
C VAL A 86 -2.64 -0.76 -4.72
N ILE A 87 -3.76 -0.13 -5.09
CA ILE A 87 -4.98 -0.12 -4.27
C ILE A 87 -6.11 -0.72 -5.09
N THR A 88 -6.76 -1.75 -4.54
CA THR A 88 -7.80 -2.48 -5.27
C THR A 88 -8.97 -2.93 -4.42
N ASN A 89 -10.17 -2.94 -5.02
CA ASN A 89 -11.40 -3.46 -4.43
C ASN A 89 -11.85 -2.74 -3.13
N PHE A 90 -11.85 -1.40 -3.15
CA PHE A 90 -12.32 -0.57 -2.02
C PHE A 90 -13.52 0.29 -2.39
N ALA A 91 -14.33 0.56 -1.38
CA ALA A 91 -15.22 1.71 -1.38
C ALA A 91 -14.52 2.85 -0.61
N MET A 92 -14.59 4.08 -1.11
CA MET A 92 -14.03 5.26 -0.46
C MET A 92 -15.10 6.34 -0.33
N LYS A 93 -15.37 6.73 0.92
CA LYS A 93 -16.37 7.73 1.26
C LYS A 93 -15.73 8.92 1.96
N GLY A 94 -15.73 10.07 1.31
CA GLY A 94 -15.42 11.34 1.94
C GLY A 94 -16.58 11.84 2.80
N GLY A 95 -16.42 12.99 3.43
CA GLY A 95 -17.50 13.57 4.26
C GLY A 95 -17.09 14.70 5.19
N THR A 96 -15.89 15.26 5.05
CA THR A 96 -15.51 16.49 5.73
C THR A 96 -15.02 17.53 4.72
N ASN A 97 -15.19 18.82 5.02
CA ASN A 97 -14.69 19.92 4.19
C ASN A 97 -13.15 19.94 4.06
N ASN A 98 -12.45 19.09 4.83
CA ASN A 98 -10.99 18.96 4.83
C ASN A 98 -10.49 17.87 3.86
N ASP A 99 -11.38 17.04 3.31
CA ASP A 99 -11.02 15.93 2.43
C ASP A 99 -10.95 16.39 0.97
N HIS A 100 -9.91 17.15 0.64
CA HIS A 100 -9.76 17.77 -0.68
C HIS A 100 -9.64 16.71 -1.80
N PHE A 101 -8.96 15.58 -1.54
CA PHE A 101 -8.80 14.47 -2.49
C PHE A 101 -9.13 13.13 -1.83
N GLY A 102 -9.82 12.24 -2.55
CA GLY A 102 -9.97 10.84 -2.17
C GLY A 102 -8.64 10.08 -2.28
N ILE A 103 -8.03 10.11 -3.47
CA ILE A 103 -6.68 9.60 -3.71
C ILE A 103 -5.81 10.72 -4.28
N PHE A 104 -4.72 11.06 -3.58
CA PHE A 104 -3.76 12.08 -3.99
C PHE A 104 -2.40 11.46 -4.31
N CYS A 105 -2.04 11.50 -5.58
CA CYS A 105 -0.75 11.04 -6.09
C CYS A 105 0.16 12.22 -6.43
N ARG A 106 1.37 12.25 -5.87
CA ARG A 106 2.42 13.22 -6.21
C ARG A 106 3.72 12.50 -6.51
N ASN A 107 4.21 12.64 -7.74
CA ASN A 107 5.42 11.97 -8.23
C ASN A 107 5.37 10.46 -7.94
N ALA A 108 4.27 9.82 -8.32
CA ALA A 108 3.99 8.43 -7.96
C ALA A 108 3.53 7.60 -9.16
N LYS A 109 3.91 6.32 -9.17
CA LYS A 109 3.41 5.30 -10.10
C LYS A 109 2.59 4.30 -9.31
N VAL A 110 1.26 4.46 -9.32
CA VAL A 110 0.30 3.65 -8.56
C VAL A 110 -0.75 3.07 -9.50
N THR A 111 -1.15 1.82 -9.27
CA THR A 111 -2.31 1.22 -9.93
C THR A 111 -3.53 1.32 -9.02
N ILE A 112 -4.61 1.88 -9.53
CA ILE A 112 -5.90 1.99 -8.84
C ILE A 112 -6.89 1.15 -9.63
N LYS A 113 -7.45 0.10 -9.02
CA LYS A 113 -8.34 -0.85 -9.69
C LYS A 113 -9.58 -1.12 -8.85
N ASP A 114 -10.76 -1.19 -9.47
CA ASP A 114 -12.01 -1.57 -8.78
C ASP A 114 -12.31 -0.74 -7.51
N VAL A 115 -11.93 0.53 -7.50
CA VAL A 115 -12.20 1.46 -6.40
C VAL A 115 -13.41 2.33 -6.73
N THR A 116 -14.38 2.40 -5.82
CA THR A 116 -15.54 3.29 -5.91
C THR A 116 -15.33 4.48 -4.97
N ILE A 117 -15.35 5.72 -5.47
CA ILE A 117 -15.01 6.91 -4.69
C ILE A 117 -16.16 7.92 -4.75
N TRP A 118 -16.61 8.43 -3.59
CA TRP A 118 -17.63 9.48 -3.52
C TRP A 118 -17.48 10.36 -2.27
N GLY A 119 -18.10 11.54 -2.26
CA GLY A 119 -18.13 12.44 -1.11
C GLY A 119 -16.84 13.21 -0.82
N PHE A 120 -15.86 13.19 -1.73
CA PHE A 120 -14.65 14.03 -1.68
C PHE A 120 -14.82 15.26 -2.59
N HIS A 121 -14.13 16.36 -2.29
CA HIS A 121 -14.13 17.54 -3.17
C HIS A 121 -13.53 17.21 -4.55
N HIS A 122 -12.46 16.42 -4.56
CA HIS A 122 -11.92 15.76 -5.75
C HIS A 122 -11.78 14.25 -5.50
N GLY A 123 -12.15 13.42 -6.47
CA GLY A 123 -12.01 11.96 -6.34
C GLY A 123 -10.56 11.50 -6.37
N ILE A 124 -9.88 11.69 -7.51
CA ILE A 124 -8.49 11.27 -7.74
C ILE A 124 -7.71 12.45 -8.32
N SER A 125 -6.47 12.65 -7.85
CA SER A 125 -5.52 13.59 -8.44
C SER A 125 -4.16 12.92 -8.63
N ALA A 126 -3.54 13.20 -9.77
CA ALA A 126 -2.19 12.75 -10.08
C ALA A 126 -1.36 13.93 -10.59
N ARG A 127 -0.30 14.25 -9.86
CA ARG A 127 0.64 15.33 -10.19
C ARG A 127 2.04 14.78 -10.35
N SER A 128 2.73 15.14 -11.42
CA SER A 128 4.17 14.92 -11.56
C SER A 128 4.96 16.19 -11.20
N LEU A 129 6.23 16.02 -10.78
CA LEU A 129 7.18 17.13 -10.60
C LEU A 129 7.98 17.42 -11.87
N LYS A 130 8.06 16.45 -12.80
CA LYS A 130 8.63 16.57 -14.14
C LYS A 130 7.80 15.73 -15.11
N LEU A 131 7.50 16.26 -16.29
CA LEU A 131 7.00 15.42 -17.38
C LEU A 131 8.15 14.51 -17.82
N LEU A 132 7.91 13.21 -17.90
CA LEU A 132 8.87 12.23 -18.44
C LEU A 132 8.85 12.30 -19.97
#